data_AF-I9X426-F1
#
_entry.id   AF-I9X426-F1
#
_cell.length_a   1.000
_cell.length_b   1.000
_cell.length_c   1.000
_cell.angle_alpha   90.00
_cell.angle_beta   90.00
_cell.angle_gamma   90.00
#
_symmetry.space_group_name_H-M   'P 1'
#
loop_
_entity.id
_entity.type
_entity.pdbx_description
1 polymer ?
#
loop_
_entity_poly.entity_id
_entity_poly.type
_entity_poly.pdbx_seq_one_letter_code
_entity_poly.pdbx_strand_id
1 'polypeptide(L)' 'AARLDAVRDLLTSGGRTLTQGALAWLWAKSPRTLPIPGFRTVAQVEENAGALEKGPLPADVMAGIDAALGHQ' A
#
# COMPACT_ATOMS: atom_id res chain seq x y z
N ALA A 1 -0.71 18.98 3.07
CA ALA A 1 -0.44 18.43 1.73
C ALA A 1 0.82 17.57 1.76
N ALA A 2 2.00 18.17 1.96
CA ALA A 2 3.30 17.48 1.88
C ALA A 2 3.39 16.09 2.55
N ARG A 3 2.84 15.91 3.77
CA ARG A 3 2.83 14.60 4.44
C ARG A 3 2.04 13.53 3.67
N LEU A 4 0.85 13.90 3.18
CA LEU A 4 0.00 13.00 2.40
C LEU A 4 0.66 12.64 1.07
N ASP A 5 1.33 13.62 0.44
CA ASP A 5 2.05 13.41 -0.82
C ASP A 5 3.25 12.48 -0.62
N ALA A 6 4.03 12.67 0.45
CA ALA A 6 5.13 11.77 0.79
C ALA A 6 4.67 10.33 1.03
N VAL A 7 3.56 10.12 1.76
CA VAL A 7 2.99 8.78 1.95
C VAL A 7 2.50 8.21 0.62
N ARG A 8 1.86 9.01 -0.22
CA ARG A 8 1.40 8.57 -1.56
C ARG A 8 2.57 8.09 -2.41
N ASP A 9 3.68 8.83 -2.44
CA ASP A 9 4.87 8.48 -3.22
C ASP A 9 5.51 7.17 -2.73
N LEU A 10 5.54 6.95 -1.42
CA LEU A 10 6.03 5.70 -0.83
C LEU A 10 5.13 4.51 -1.18
N LEU A 11 3.80 4.68 -1.10
CA LEU A 11 2.84 3.63 -1.43
C LEU A 11 2.85 3.26 -2.92
N THR A 12 3.16 4.20 -3.82
CA THR A 12 3.22 3.96 -5.27
C THR A 12 4.60 3.49 -5.77
N SER A 13 5.58 3.40 -4.87
CA SER A 13 6.92 2.88 -5.20
C SER A 13 6.89 1.46 -5.78
N GLY A 14 7.87 1.15 -6.64
CA GLY A 14 7.93 -0.14 -7.34
C GLY A 14 6.79 -0.33 -8.35
N GLY A 15 6.29 0.77 -8.94
CA GLY A 15 5.23 0.74 -9.94
C GLY A 15 3.87 0.32 -9.41
N ARG A 16 3.61 0.46 -8.10
CA ARG A 16 2.31 0.19 -7.47
C ARG A 16 1.31 1.28 -7.83
N THR A 17 0.06 0.91 -8.04
CA THR A 17 -1.02 1.90 -7.89
C THR A 17 -1.17 2.24 -6.40
N LEU A 18 -1.83 3.36 -6.09
CA LEU A 18 -2.06 3.73 -4.69
C LEU A 18 -2.85 2.63 -3.94
N THR A 19 -3.84 2.04 -4.61
CA THR A 19 -4.66 0.97 -4.05
C THR A 19 -3.82 -0.27 -3.72
N GLN A 20 -2.94 -0.67 -4.65
CA GLN A 20 -2.01 -1.78 -4.44
C GLN A 20 -1.03 -1.49 -3.30
N GLY A 21 -0.51 -0.26 -3.23
CA GLY A 21 0.32 0.20 -2.12
C GLY A 21 -0.37 0.09 -0.77
N ALA A 22 -1.63 0.52 -0.68
CA ALA A 22 -2.40 0.45 0.55
C ALA A 22 -2.67 -1.00 1.00
N LEU A 23 -2.98 -1.91 0.07
CA LEU A 23 -3.12 -3.34 0.37
C LEU A 23 -1.78 -3.95 0.83
N ALA A 24 -0.69 -3.63 0.14
CA ALA A 24 0.66 -4.06 0.49
C ALA A 24 1.11 -3.56 1.88
N TRP A 25 0.69 -2.34 2.26
CA TRP A 25 0.94 -1.78 3.58
C TRP A 25 0.25 -2.60 4.68
N LEU A 26 -1.01 -3.01 4.48
CA LEU A 26 -1.75 -3.84 5.44
C LEU A 26 -1.08 -5.20 5.68
N TRP A 27 -0.58 -5.83 4.62
CA TRP A 27 0.16 -7.10 4.72
C TRP A 27 1.54 -6.93 5.37
N ALA A 28 2.21 -5.80 5.15
CA ALA A 28 3.47 -5.49 5.82
C ALA A 28 3.28 -5.22 7.32
N LYS A 29 2.15 -4.63 7.73
CA LYS A 29 1.80 -4.45 9.15
C LYS A 29 1.49 -5.77 9.85
N SER A 30 0.88 -6.72 9.15
CA SER A 30 0.60 -8.05 9.70
C SER A 30 0.39 -9.08 8.59
N PRO A 31 1.13 -10.21 8.61
CA PRO A 31 0.96 -11.28 7.62
C PRO A 31 -0.37 -12.03 7.77
N ARG A 32 -1.14 -11.75 8.84
CA ARG A 32 -2.45 -12.37 9.10
C ARG A 32 -3.62 -11.51 8.60
N THR A 33 -3.35 -10.32 8.08
CA THR A 33 -4.39 -9.42 7.58
C THR A 33 -4.94 -9.95 6.26
N LEU A 34 -6.26 -10.12 6.18
CA LEU A 34 -6.98 -10.38 4.93
C LEU A 34 -7.86 -9.17 4.59
N PRO A 35 -7.37 -8.22 3.76
CA PRO A 35 -8.16 -7.06 3.37
C PRO A 35 -9.41 -7.48 2.59
N ILE A 36 -10.53 -6.81 2.84
CA ILE A 36 -11.78 -6.95 2.07
C ILE A 36 -11.99 -5.65 1.28
N PRO A 37 -11.32 -5.46 0.13
CA PRO A 37 -11.43 -4.23 -0.64
C PRO A 37 -12.77 -4.17 -1.38
N GLY A 38 -13.39 -2.99 -1.38
CA GLY A 38 -14.57 -2.72 -2.19
C GLY A 38 -14.21 -2.46 -3.65
N PHE A 39 -15.11 -2.81 -4.56
CA PHE A 39 -15.02 -2.55 -5.99
C PHE A 39 -16.41 -2.43 -6.61
N ARG A 40 -16.51 -1.69 -7.72
CA ARG A 40 -17.74 -1.52 -8.53
C ARG A 40 -17.54 -1.98 -9.97
N THR A 41 -16.30 -2.21 -10.40
CA THR A 41 -15.95 -2.60 -11.76
C THR A 41 -14.95 -3.75 -11.76
N VAL A 42 -14.90 -4.50 -12.86
CA VAL A 42 -13.92 -5.58 -13.05
C VAL A 42 -12.49 -5.04 -13.01
N ALA A 43 -12.21 -3.89 -13.63
CA ALA A 43 -10.89 -3.27 -13.60
C ALA A 43 -10.39 -2.98 -12.17
N GLN A 44 -11.28 -2.62 -11.24
CA GLN A 44 -10.90 -2.43 -9.83
C GLN A 44 -10.60 -3.76 -9.14
N VAL A 45 -11.31 -4.83 -9.49
CA VAL A 45 -11.00 -6.18 -9.01
C VAL A 45 -9.61 -6.60 -9.48
N GLU A 46 -9.31 -6.41 -10.76
CA GLU A 46 -8.02 -6.73 -11.36
C GLU A 46 -6.88 -5.91 -10.73
N GLU A 47 -7.09 -4.60 -10.53
CA GLU A 47 -6.12 -3.73 -9.85
C GLU A 47 -5.84 -4.22 -8.42
N ASN A 48 -6.90 -4.49 -7.65
CA ASN A 48 -6.80 -4.98 -6.26
C ASN A 48 -6.07 -6.33 -6.20
N ALA A 49 -6.44 -7.28 -7.07
CA ALA A 49 -5.83 -8.60 -7.14
C ALA A 49 -4.34 -8.51 -7.54
N GLY A 50 -3.99 -7.61 -8.46
CA GLY A 50 -2.61 -7.35 -8.86
C GLY A 50 -1.68 -6.88 -7.73
N ALA A 51 -2.22 -6.47 -6.58
CA ALA A 51 -1.40 -6.22 -5.39
C ALA A 51 -0.67 -7.48 -4.90
N LEU A 52 -1.24 -8.67 -5.11
CA LEU A 52 -0.66 -9.95 -4.67
C LEU A 52 0.69 -10.23 -5.35
N GLU A 53 0.83 -9.87 -6.62
CA GLU A 53 2.08 -10.05 -7.38
C GLU A 53 3.24 -9.23 -6.80
N LYS A 54 2.91 -8.14 -6.10
CA LYS A 54 3.88 -7.19 -5.53
C LYS A 54 4.16 -7.45 -4.06
N GLY A 55 3.32 -8.26 -3.40
CA GLY A 55 3.48 -8.63 -1.99
C GLY A 55 3.45 -7.44 -0.99
N PRO A 56 3.82 -7.69 0.27
CA PRO A 56 3.96 -6.67 1.30
C PRO A 56 4.95 -5.56 0.91
N LEU A 57 4.77 -4.36 1.47
CA LEU A 57 5.75 -3.30 1.29
C LEU A 57 7.11 -3.67 1.92
N PRO A 58 8.23 -3.28 1.27
CA PRO A 58 9.57 -3.39 1.84
C PRO A 58 9.72 -2.64 3.17
N ALA A 59 10.61 -3.12 4.04
CA ALA A 59 10.79 -2.59 5.39
C ALA A 59 11.28 -1.13 5.41
N ASP A 60 12.11 -0.73 4.44
CA ASP A 60 12.58 0.64 4.24
C ASP A 60 11.44 1.59 3.84
N VAL A 61 10.55 1.14 2.95
CA VAL A 61 9.33 1.89 2.58
C VAL A 61 8.42 2.05 3.80
N MET A 62 8.23 1.00 4.60
CA MET A 62 7.45 1.06 5.84
C MET A 62 8.03 2.07 6.84
N ALA A 63 9.36 2.06 7.04
CA ALA A 63 10.03 3.02 7.90
C ALA A 63 9.86 4.47 7.40
N GLY A 64 9.92 4.68 6.08
CA GLY A 64 9.63 5.98 5.47
C GLY A 64 8.20 6.46 5.73
N ILE A 65 7.22 5.55 5.68
CA ILE A 65 5.81 5.88 5.98
C ILE A 65 5.65 6.27 7.45
N ASP A 66 6.23 5.49 8.37
CA ASP A 66 6.17 5.80 9.81
C ASP A 66 6.81 7.16 10.12
N ALA A 67 7.98 7.46 9.52
CA ALA A 67 8.62 8.77 9.64
C ALA A 67 7.76 9.91 9.08
N ALA A 68 7.13 9.72 7.91
CA ALA A 68 6.23 10.72 7.32
C ALA A 68 5.01 10.97 8.22
N LEU A 69 4.47 9.92 8.84
CA LEU A 69 3.33 10.01 9.77
C LEU A 69 3.73 10.57 11.14
N GLY A 70 5.02 10.62 11.47
CA GLY A 70 5.52 11.02 12.80
C GLY A 70 5.35 9.94 13.85
N HIS A 71 5.26 8.68 13.42
CA HIS A 71 5.30 7.51 14.30
C HIS A 71 6.79 7.13 14.49
N GLN A 72 7.28 7.27 15.71
CA GLN A 72 8.61 6.81 16.15
C GLN A 72 8.39 5.88 17.35
#